data_AF-A0A928L1I1-F1
#
_entry.id   AF-A0A928L1I1-F1
#
_cell.length_a   1.000
_cell.length_b   1.000
_cell.length_c   1.000
_cell.angle_alpha   90.00
_cell.angle_beta   90.00
_cell.angle_gamma   90.00
#
_symmetry.space_group_name_H-M   'P 1'
#
loop_
_entity.id
_entity.type
_entity.pdbx_description
1 polymer ?
#
loop_
_entity_poly.entity_id
_entity_poly.type
_entity_poly.pdbx_seq_one_letter_code
_entity_poly.pdbx_strand_id
1 'polypeptide(L)'
;MMKNEFMNKLSEFIYVNITDRYDVCRVLERQRAENGIKALRTHLGSAIFITATDKDKKKKQIVSEDKLRDGEVSAVTYSVGNYAIRESVMLYKDDDDNYYTSRVPADKEQIENFKKQHNERSIIFIDVDGCRPVREIRAANMNDAEPKWWYVCCATSAKSLTWSESVDFIGTVKKNVFVPDKKSDLFVLVNYMGDSFSTETWHRLTHKGEAKEYKVHPYDIGSDERRWEW
;
A
#
# COMPACT_ATOMS: atom_id res chain seq x y z
N MET A 1 -19.71 -17.17 -40.22
CA MET A 1 -18.33 -17.70 -40.04
C MET A 1 -17.34 -16.64 -39.54
N MET A 2 -17.42 -15.36 -39.95
CA MET A 2 -16.49 -14.27 -39.54
C MET A 2 -16.48 -13.85 -38.05
N LYS A 3 -17.53 -14.13 -37.25
CA LYS A 3 -17.57 -13.72 -35.83
C LYS A 3 -16.59 -14.50 -34.93
N ASN A 4 -16.25 -15.75 -35.26
CA ASN A 4 -15.38 -16.56 -34.42
C ASN A 4 -13.89 -16.24 -34.59
N GLU A 5 -13.45 -15.87 -35.81
CA GLU A 5 -12.06 -15.44 -36.05
C GLU A 5 -11.74 -14.09 -35.39
N PHE A 6 -12.70 -13.15 -35.39
CA PHE A 6 -12.51 -11.85 -34.73
C PHE A 6 -12.42 -11.99 -33.20
N MET A 7 -13.25 -12.86 -32.61
CA MET A 7 -13.21 -13.13 -31.16
C MET A 7 -11.95 -13.90 -30.74
N ASN A 8 -11.43 -14.80 -31.58
CA ASN A 8 -10.15 -15.48 -31.33
C ASN A 8 -8.94 -14.55 -31.48
N LYS A 9 -8.94 -13.63 -32.46
CA LYS A 9 -7.88 -12.62 -32.57
C LYS A 9 -7.92 -11.60 -31.43
N LEU A 10 -9.11 -11.23 -30.94
CA LEU A 10 -9.25 -10.39 -29.74
C LEU A 10 -8.78 -11.12 -28.48
N SER A 11 -9.07 -12.41 -28.32
CA SER A 11 -8.59 -13.17 -27.16
C SER A 11 -7.08 -13.35 -27.19
N GLU A 12 -6.46 -13.60 -28.35
CA GLU A 12 -5.00 -13.63 -28.51
C GLU A 12 -4.36 -12.25 -28.27
N PHE A 13 -4.96 -11.16 -28.78
CA PHE A 13 -4.45 -9.80 -28.56
C PHE A 13 -4.56 -9.34 -27.10
N ILE A 14 -5.60 -9.80 -26.38
CA ILE A 14 -5.75 -9.61 -24.93
C ILE A 14 -4.74 -10.48 -24.17
N TYR A 15 -4.51 -11.73 -24.59
CA TYR A 15 -3.59 -12.64 -23.91
C TYR A 15 -2.13 -12.19 -24.02
N VAL A 16 -1.70 -11.74 -25.21
CA VAL A 16 -0.35 -11.21 -25.47
C VAL A 16 -0.11 -9.89 -24.71
N ASN A 17 -1.12 -9.00 -24.61
CA ASN A 17 -1.02 -7.77 -23.82
C ASN A 17 -1.00 -8.02 -22.30
N ILE A 18 -1.56 -9.14 -21.82
CA ILE A 18 -1.57 -9.47 -20.40
C ILE A 18 -0.18 -9.96 -19.97
N THR A 19 0.52 -10.76 -20.79
CA THR A 19 1.88 -11.21 -20.50
C THR A 19 2.90 -10.06 -20.46
N ASP A 20 2.81 -9.10 -21.40
CA ASP A 20 3.69 -7.91 -21.38
C ASP A 20 3.42 -6.98 -20.18
N ARG A 21 2.15 -6.87 -19.75
CA ARG A 21 1.79 -6.12 -18.53
C ARG A 21 2.33 -6.75 -17.26
N TYR A 22 2.43 -8.08 -17.17
CA TYR A 22 3.03 -8.73 -16.01
C TYR A 22 4.51 -8.40 -15.86
N ASP A 23 5.25 -8.34 -16.97
CA ASP A 23 6.68 -7.99 -16.94
C ASP A 23 6.91 -6.50 -16.66
N VAL A 24 6.09 -5.61 -17.23
CA VAL A 24 6.13 -4.16 -16.89
C VAL A 24 5.80 -3.94 -15.41
N CYS A 25 4.76 -4.59 -14.88
CA CYS A 25 4.41 -4.50 -13.46
C CYS A 25 5.55 -4.99 -12.57
N ARG A 26 6.21 -6.11 -12.91
CA ARG A 26 7.36 -6.63 -12.16
C ARG A 26 8.56 -5.70 -12.21
N VAL A 27 8.84 -5.06 -13.35
CA VAL A 27 9.92 -4.08 -13.48
C VAL A 27 9.64 -2.85 -12.61
N LEU A 28 8.40 -2.35 -12.60
CA LEU A 28 8.00 -1.22 -11.76
C LEU A 28 8.06 -1.55 -10.27
N GLU A 29 7.54 -2.71 -9.85
CA GLU A 29 7.71 -3.22 -8.48
C GLU A 29 9.19 -3.34 -8.12
N ARG A 30 10.02 -3.78 -9.09
CA ARG A 30 11.45 -3.90 -8.88
C ARG A 30 12.12 -2.57 -8.59
N GLN A 31 11.85 -1.60 -9.44
CA GLN A 31 12.42 -0.26 -9.38
C GLN A 31 11.96 0.49 -8.13
N ARG A 32 10.68 0.38 -7.76
CA ARG A 32 10.14 0.97 -6.53
C ARG A 32 10.86 0.47 -5.28
N ALA A 33 11.11 -0.84 -5.19
CA ALA A 33 11.82 -1.36 -4.02
C ALA A 33 13.31 -0.98 -4.00
N GLU A 34 13.98 -0.90 -5.15
CA GLU A 34 15.36 -0.43 -5.21
C GLU A 34 15.47 1.05 -4.80
N ASN A 35 14.52 1.88 -5.26
CA ASN A 35 14.40 3.29 -4.87
C ASN A 35 14.12 3.42 -3.37
N GLY A 36 13.20 2.63 -2.82
CA GLY A 36 12.89 2.63 -1.39
C GLY A 36 14.10 2.26 -0.53
N ILE A 37 14.86 1.23 -0.91
CA ILE A 37 16.10 0.86 -0.22
C ILE A 37 17.15 1.98 -0.29
N LYS A 38 17.29 2.62 -1.45
CA LYS A 38 18.22 3.74 -1.63
C LYS A 38 17.84 4.91 -0.72
N ALA A 39 16.57 5.30 -0.69
CA ALA A 39 16.05 6.34 0.19
C ALA A 39 16.32 6.02 1.67
N LEU A 40 16.02 4.79 2.11
CA LEU A 40 16.30 4.36 3.49
C LEU A 40 17.78 4.48 3.84
N ARG A 41 18.69 4.10 2.95
CA ARG A 41 20.15 4.26 3.19
C ARG A 41 20.56 5.73 3.26
N THR A 42 19.95 6.58 2.44
CA THR A 42 20.16 8.03 2.49
C THR A 42 19.73 8.60 3.83
N HIS A 43 18.55 8.24 4.35
CA HIS A 43 18.01 8.84 5.59
C HIS A 43 18.49 8.17 6.88
N LEU A 44 18.65 6.86 6.91
CA LEU A 44 18.98 6.10 8.13
C LEU A 44 20.47 5.72 8.23
N GLY A 45 21.22 5.85 7.13
CA GLY A 45 22.64 5.52 7.05
C GLY A 45 22.91 4.27 6.22
N SER A 46 24.12 4.16 5.66
CA SER A 46 24.52 3.02 4.82
C SER A 46 24.68 1.71 5.61
N ALA A 47 24.83 1.78 6.94
CA ALA A 47 25.03 0.63 7.82
C ALA A 47 23.74 -0.16 8.11
N ILE A 48 22.57 0.35 7.71
CA ILE A 48 21.31 -0.36 7.89
C ILE A 48 21.32 -1.69 7.12
N PHE A 49 20.56 -2.64 7.62
CA PHE A 49 20.37 -3.93 6.97
C PHE A 49 18.89 -4.13 6.66
N ILE A 50 18.58 -4.37 5.39
CA ILE A 50 17.22 -4.68 4.93
C ILE A 50 17.01 -6.17 5.15
N THR A 51 16.05 -6.55 5.99
CA THR A 51 15.78 -7.96 6.32
C THR A 51 14.82 -8.61 5.34
N ALA A 52 13.85 -7.85 4.83
CA ALA A 52 12.93 -8.30 3.80
C ALA A 52 12.21 -7.10 3.16
N THR A 53 11.72 -7.29 1.95
CA THR A 53 10.84 -6.37 1.23
C THR A 53 9.56 -7.09 0.81
N ASP A 54 8.59 -6.35 0.29
CA ASP A 54 7.39 -6.92 -0.32
C ASP A 54 7.65 -7.75 -1.60
N LYS A 55 8.89 -7.78 -2.11
CA LYS A 55 9.33 -8.78 -3.10
C LYS A 55 9.56 -10.16 -2.48
N ASP A 56 10.00 -10.17 -1.24
CA ASP A 56 10.25 -11.39 -0.46
C ASP A 56 8.96 -11.91 0.19
N LYS A 57 7.81 -11.30 -0.15
CA LYS A 57 6.53 -11.69 0.40
C LYS A 57 6.23 -13.15 0.06
N LYS A 58 5.75 -13.88 1.07
CA LYS A 58 5.05 -15.14 0.81
C LYS A 58 3.80 -14.86 -0.01
N LYS A 59 3.31 -15.88 -0.71
CA LYS A 59 2.08 -15.82 -1.51
C LYS A 59 0.97 -15.12 -0.71
N LYS A 60 0.41 -14.05 -1.27
CA LYS A 60 -0.72 -13.32 -0.66
C LYS A 60 -1.88 -14.29 -0.42
N GLN A 61 -2.43 -14.23 0.78
CA GLN A 61 -3.62 -14.99 1.17
C GLN A 61 -4.82 -14.06 1.12
N ILE A 62 -5.85 -14.42 0.36
CA ILE A 62 -7.10 -13.66 0.32
C ILE A 62 -7.82 -13.89 1.65
N VAL A 63 -8.27 -12.80 2.27
CA VAL A 63 -9.08 -12.87 3.47
C VAL A 63 -10.52 -13.17 3.06
N SER A 64 -11.13 -14.17 3.70
CA SER A 64 -12.52 -14.53 3.47
C SER A 64 -13.48 -13.44 3.95
N GLU A 65 -14.66 -13.34 3.33
CA GLU A 65 -15.62 -12.27 3.61
C GLU A 65 -16.07 -12.20 5.08
N ASP A 66 -16.19 -13.35 5.75
CA ASP A 66 -16.52 -13.47 7.18
C ASP A 66 -15.44 -12.92 8.11
N LYS A 67 -14.21 -12.71 7.60
CA LYS A 67 -13.05 -12.20 8.32
C LYS A 67 -12.66 -10.78 7.91
N LEU A 68 -13.48 -10.14 7.08
CA LEU A 68 -13.33 -8.72 6.78
C LEU A 68 -13.76 -7.89 8.00
N ARG A 69 -13.04 -6.80 8.25
CA ARG A 69 -13.34 -5.84 9.30
C ARG A 69 -14.38 -4.85 8.80
N ASP A 70 -15.01 -4.13 9.72
CA ASP A 70 -15.95 -3.06 9.36
C ASP A 70 -15.30 -2.07 8.37
N GLY A 71 -16.00 -1.78 7.28
CA GLY A 71 -15.50 -0.96 6.17
C GLY A 71 -14.65 -1.71 5.13
N GLU A 72 -14.19 -2.94 5.37
CA GLU A 72 -13.38 -3.65 4.36
C GLU A 72 -14.24 -4.23 3.24
N VAL A 73 -13.92 -3.83 2.01
CA VAL A 73 -14.49 -4.41 0.79
C VAL A 73 -13.75 -5.71 0.44
N SER A 74 -12.42 -5.69 0.58
CA SER A 74 -11.54 -6.84 0.37
C SER A 74 -10.25 -6.68 1.17
N ALA A 75 -9.58 -7.79 1.48
CA ALA A 75 -8.28 -7.76 2.12
C ALA A 75 -7.41 -8.96 1.72
N VAL A 76 -6.10 -8.75 1.78
CA VAL A 76 -5.09 -9.80 1.64
C VAL A 76 -4.11 -9.74 2.79
N THR A 77 -3.57 -10.89 3.19
CA THR A 77 -2.50 -10.99 4.17
C THR A 77 -1.25 -11.65 3.59
N TYR A 78 -0.08 -11.18 4.02
CA TYR A 78 1.22 -11.74 3.65
C TYR A 78 2.27 -11.35 4.69
N SER A 79 3.44 -11.98 4.64
CA SER A 79 4.54 -11.65 5.56
C SER A 79 5.61 -10.80 4.87
N VAL A 80 6.15 -9.82 5.58
CA VAL A 80 7.38 -9.11 5.22
C VAL A 80 8.28 -9.12 6.45
N GLY A 81 9.39 -9.87 6.38
CA GLY A 81 10.27 -10.09 7.53
C GLY A 81 9.51 -10.74 8.69
N ASN A 82 9.59 -10.13 9.87
CA ASN A 82 8.86 -10.55 11.06
C ASN A 82 7.45 -9.96 11.20
N TYR A 83 6.92 -9.25 10.19
CA TYR A 83 5.58 -8.68 10.25
C TYR A 83 4.60 -9.46 9.37
N ALA A 84 3.39 -9.65 9.89
CA ALA A 84 2.21 -9.94 9.10
C ALA A 84 1.64 -8.62 8.62
N ILE A 85 1.43 -8.49 7.31
CA ILE A 85 0.85 -7.32 6.66
C ILE A 85 -0.58 -7.67 6.27
N ARG A 86 -1.52 -6.78 6.57
CA ARG A 86 -2.89 -6.79 6.06
C ARG A 86 -3.04 -5.57 5.18
N GLU A 87 -3.25 -5.82 3.90
CA GLU A 87 -3.52 -4.81 2.88
C GLU A 87 -4.99 -4.93 2.53
N SER A 88 -5.77 -3.90 2.83
CA SER A 88 -7.22 -3.88 2.59
C SER A 88 -7.64 -2.74 1.70
N VAL A 89 -8.69 -2.98 0.92
CA VAL A 89 -9.51 -1.91 0.35
C VAL A 89 -10.59 -1.61 1.38
N MET A 90 -10.43 -0.47 2.06
CA MET A 90 -11.40 0.09 2.99
C MET A 90 -12.34 1.04 2.25
N LEU A 91 -13.61 1.03 2.61
CA LEU A 91 -14.57 2.04 2.25
C LEU A 91 -14.87 2.87 3.49
N TYR A 92 -14.64 4.17 3.40
CA TYR A 92 -14.90 5.11 4.49
C TYR A 92 -15.95 6.13 4.05
N LYS A 93 -16.75 6.60 5.00
CA LYS A 93 -17.70 7.69 4.77
C LYS A 93 -16.91 8.95 4.41
N ASP A 94 -17.26 9.52 3.27
CA ASP A 94 -16.63 10.70 2.71
C ASP A 94 -17.51 11.92 3.00
N ASP A 95 -16.87 13.00 3.45
CA ASP A 95 -17.53 14.27 3.76
C ASP A 95 -17.53 15.25 2.57
N ASP A 96 -17.20 14.74 1.38
CA ASP A 96 -17.02 15.48 0.12
C ASP A 96 -15.87 16.50 0.13
N ASP A 97 -15.01 16.50 1.16
CA ASP A 97 -13.81 17.33 1.15
C ASP A 97 -12.77 16.75 0.16
N ASN A 98 -12.05 17.65 -0.50
CA ASN A 98 -10.90 17.30 -1.32
C ASN A 98 -9.82 16.60 -0.50
N TYR A 99 -9.77 16.85 0.81
CA TYR A 99 -8.91 16.15 1.75
C TYR A 99 -9.69 15.09 2.51
N TYR A 100 -9.29 13.83 2.36
CA TYR A 100 -9.88 12.74 3.13
C TYR A 100 -9.53 12.89 4.62
N THR A 101 -10.48 13.36 5.43
CA THR A 101 -10.24 13.66 6.85
C THR A 101 -10.95 12.71 7.83
N SER A 102 -12.00 12.03 7.39
CA SER A 102 -12.84 11.14 8.23
C SER A 102 -12.49 9.66 8.04
N ARG A 103 -12.15 8.96 9.13
CA ARG A 103 -11.90 7.50 9.12
C ARG A 103 -13.08 6.68 9.62
N VAL A 104 -14.30 7.16 9.38
CA VAL A 104 -15.53 6.46 9.77
C VAL A 104 -15.83 5.36 8.76
N PRO A 105 -15.77 4.06 9.12
CA PRO A 105 -16.03 2.99 8.17
C PRO A 105 -17.43 3.06 7.58
N ALA A 106 -17.55 2.74 6.29
CA ALA A 106 -18.84 2.53 5.65
C ALA A 106 -19.56 1.32 6.26
N ASP A 107 -20.88 1.37 6.31
CA ASP A 107 -21.69 0.25 6.78
C ASP A 107 -21.86 -0.84 5.70
N LYS A 108 -22.51 -1.94 6.08
CA LYS A 108 -22.69 -3.11 5.20
C LYS A 108 -23.50 -2.79 3.93
N GLU A 109 -24.52 -1.95 4.04
CA GLU A 109 -25.37 -1.57 2.91
C GLU A 109 -24.56 -0.76 1.89
N GLN A 110 -23.77 0.21 2.37
CA GLN A 110 -22.87 1.01 1.55
C GLN A 110 -21.82 0.14 0.83
N ILE A 111 -21.23 -0.84 1.53
CA ILE A 111 -20.26 -1.79 0.94
C ILE A 111 -20.92 -2.66 -0.13
N GLU A 112 -22.13 -3.18 0.11
CA GLU A 112 -22.85 -3.97 -0.87
C GLU A 112 -23.21 -3.16 -2.12
N ASN A 113 -23.62 -1.90 -1.95
CA ASN A 113 -23.91 -1.00 -3.05
C ASN A 113 -22.63 -0.69 -3.85
N PHE A 114 -21.51 -0.43 -3.17
CA PHE A 114 -20.20 -0.28 -3.80
C PHE A 114 -19.82 -1.52 -4.64
N LYS A 115 -19.95 -2.73 -4.08
CA LYS A 115 -19.65 -3.99 -4.78
C LYS A 115 -20.57 -4.24 -5.99
N LYS A 116 -21.83 -3.79 -5.95
CA LYS A 116 -22.77 -3.92 -7.09
C LYS A 116 -22.43 -2.95 -8.22
N GLN A 117 -22.00 -1.73 -7.89
CA GLN A 117 -21.68 -0.68 -8.86
C GLN A 117 -20.30 -0.89 -9.51
N HIS A 118 -19.34 -1.43 -8.78
CA HIS A 118 -18.00 -1.72 -9.27
C HIS A 118 -17.83 -3.22 -9.49
N ASN A 119 -17.75 -3.66 -10.75
CA ASN A 119 -17.38 -5.04 -11.09
C ASN A 119 -16.11 -5.44 -10.33
N GLU A 120 -16.09 -6.67 -9.76
CA GLU A 120 -15.04 -7.22 -8.87
C GLU A 120 -13.58 -7.06 -9.37
N ARG A 121 -13.38 -6.77 -10.66
CA ARG A 121 -12.08 -6.68 -11.33
C ARG A 121 -11.56 -5.26 -11.56
N SER A 122 -12.38 -4.24 -11.33
CA SER A 122 -12.00 -2.84 -11.54
C SER A 122 -12.51 -2.01 -10.37
N ILE A 123 -11.81 -2.10 -9.23
CA ILE A 123 -11.85 -1.06 -8.20
C ILE A 123 -11.10 0.12 -8.81
N ILE A 124 -11.79 0.85 -9.69
CA ILE A 124 -11.39 2.22 -9.97
C ILE A 124 -11.72 2.95 -8.67
N PHE A 125 -10.76 3.71 -8.13
CA PHE A 125 -10.96 4.57 -6.96
C PHE A 125 -11.84 5.77 -7.33
N ILE A 126 -13.00 5.49 -7.91
CA ILE A 126 -14.07 6.44 -8.18
C ILE A 126 -15.03 6.31 -7.01
N ASP A 127 -15.36 7.45 -6.40
CA ASP A 127 -16.27 7.49 -5.28
C ASP A 127 -17.64 6.91 -5.62
N VAL A 128 -18.26 6.37 -4.60
CA VAL A 128 -19.65 5.92 -4.62
C VAL A 128 -20.37 6.69 -3.53
N ASP A 129 -21.48 7.34 -3.87
CA ASP A 129 -22.43 8.03 -2.98
C ASP A 129 -21.98 8.16 -1.51
N GLY A 130 -21.20 9.22 -1.23
CA GLY A 130 -20.76 9.57 0.13
C GLY A 130 -19.72 8.64 0.76
N CYS A 131 -19.00 7.84 -0.05
CA CYS A 131 -17.94 6.96 0.41
C CYS A 131 -16.70 7.01 -0.49
N ARG A 132 -15.53 6.92 0.15
CA ARG A 132 -14.21 6.92 -0.52
C ARG A 132 -13.49 5.58 -0.33
N PRO A 133 -13.07 4.92 -1.42
CA PRO A 133 -12.21 3.75 -1.34
C PRO A 133 -10.77 4.16 -0.99
N VAL A 134 -10.17 3.42 -0.07
CA VAL A 134 -8.84 3.68 0.47
C VAL A 134 -8.07 2.37 0.57
N ARG A 135 -6.80 2.35 0.15
CA ARG A 135 -5.91 1.23 0.41
C ARG A 135 -5.27 1.42 1.79
N GLU A 136 -5.72 0.65 2.78
CA GLU A 136 -5.19 0.68 4.15
C GLU A 136 -4.11 -0.40 4.31
N ILE A 137 -2.99 -0.03 4.95
CA ILE A 137 -1.96 -0.97 5.40
C ILE A 137 -1.99 -1.06 6.92
N ARG A 138 -2.15 -2.29 7.41
CA ARG A 138 -1.94 -2.65 8.80
C ARG A 138 -0.86 -3.71 8.94
N ALA A 139 -0.21 -3.73 10.09
CA ALA A 139 0.82 -4.71 10.37
C ALA A 139 0.75 -5.22 11.81
N ALA A 140 1.12 -6.47 12.01
CA ALA A 140 1.29 -7.09 13.31
C ALA A 140 2.68 -7.75 13.39
N ASN A 141 3.37 -7.57 14.51
CA ASN A 141 4.66 -8.22 14.75
C ASN A 141 4.41 -9.70 15.09
N MET A 142 4.91 -10.61 14.27
CA MET A 142 4.70 -12.06 14.42
C MET A 142 5.55 -12.68 15.53
N ASN A 143 6.45 -11.92 16.15
CA ASN A 143 7.21 -12.38 17.32
C ASN A 143 6.46 -12.19 18.63
N ASP A 144 5.36 -11.44 18.63
CA ASP A 144 4.54 -11.26 19.81
C ASP A 144 3.70 -12.53 20.03
N ALA A 145 3.53 -12.94 21.30
CA ALA A 145 2.72 -14.11 21.63
C ALA A 145 1.25 -13.92 21.19
N GLU A 146 0.77 -12.67 21.25
CA GLU A 146 -0.53 -12.23 20.76
C GLU A 146 -0.33 -11.05 19.80
N PRO A 147 -0.21 -11.30 18.49
CA PRO A 147 0.08 -10.25 17.53
C PRO A 147 -1.01 -9.18 17.47
N LYS A 148 -0.69 -7.97 17.92
CA LYS A 148 -1.57 -6.81 17.82
C LYS A 148 -1.44 -6.16 16.44
N TRP A 149 -2.58 -5.89 15.80
CA TRP A 149 -2.64 -5.17 14.52
C TRP A 149 -2.58 -3.66 14.71
N TRP A 150 -1.56 -3.04 14.15
CA TRP A 150 -1.37 -1.59 14.12
C TRP A 150 -1.77 -1.01 12.78
N TYR A 151 -2.45 0.13 12.80
CA TYR A 151 -2.58 0.96 11.62
C TYR A 151 -1.20 1.53 11.26
N VAL A 152 -0.81 1.44 9.99
CA VAL A 152 0.47 1.98 9.50
C VAL A 152 0.20 3.22 8.65
N CYS A 153 -0.53 3.04 7.56
CA CYS A 153 -0.83 4.12 6.62
C CYS A 153 -2.05 3.79 5.78
N CYS A 154 -2.46 4.77 4.99
CA CYS A 154 -3.43 4.57 3.93
C CYS A 154 -3.03 5.39 2.69
N ALA A 155 -3.53 4.97 1.53
CA ALA A 155 -3.36 5.68 0.27
C ALA A 155 -4.72 5.75 -0.44
N THR A 156 -5.08 6.92 -0.94
CA THR A 156 -6.32 7.16 -1.70
C THR A 156 -6.08 8.13 -2.85
N SER A 157 -7.14 8.55 -3.55
CA SER A 157 -7.07 9.53 -4.62
C SER A 157 -8.16 10.58 -4.48
N ALA A 158 -7.96 11.73 -5.11
CA ALA A 158 -8.99 12.74 -5.24
C ALA A 158 -10.13 12.26 -6.13
N LYS A 159 -11.36 12.68 -5.83
CA LYS A 159 -12.52 12.50 -6.72
C LYS A 159 -12.24 13.04 -8.13
N SER A 160 -11.62 14.21 -8.15
CA SER A 160 -11.27 14.98 -9.34
C SER A 160 -10.08 14.42 -10.12
N LEU A 161 -9.43 13.36 -9.62
CA LEU A 161 -8.16 12.81 -10.14
C LEU A 161 -6.99 13.81 -10.18
N THR A 162 -7.13 14.99 -9.55
CA THR A 162 -6.08 16.02 -9.47
C THR A 162 -4.94 15.64 -8.52
N TRP A 163 -5.13 14.60 -7.72
CA TRP A 163 -4.08 13.97 -6.95
C TRP A 163 -4.37 12.50 -6.68
N SER A 164 -3.32 11.74 -6.44
CA SER A 164 -3.38 10.32 -6.04
C SER A 164 -2.26 9.98 -5.07
N GLU A 165 -2.48 8.97 -4.25
CA GLU A 165 -1.48 8.35 -3.39
C GLU A 165 -1.29 6.89 -3.77
N SER A 166 -0.04 6.43 -3.74
CA SER A 166 0.29 5.02 -3.91
C SER A 166 1.25 4.54 -2.84
N VAL A 167 1.06 3.31 -2.37
CA VAL A 167 2.07 2.66 -1.52
C VAL A 167 3.10 2.03 -2.43
N ASP A 168 4.31 2.58 -2.40
CA ASP A 168 5.35 2.20 -3.36
C ASP A 168 6.41 1.28 -2.74
N PHE A 169 6.50 1.22 -1.40
CA PHE A 169 7.45 0.34 -0.72
C PHE A 169 6.89 -0.21 0.58
N ILE A 170 7.14 -1.47 0.87
CA ILE A 170 6.98 -2.08 2.19
C ILE A 170 8.23 -2.92 2.46
N GLY A 171 8.92 -2.68 3.57
CA GLY A 171 10.13 -3.41 3.92
C GLY A 171 10.47 -3.37 5.40
N THR A 172 11.27 -4.33 5.85
CA THR A 172 11.75 -4.42 7.22
C THR A 172 13.24 -4.10 7.28
N VAL A 173 13.62 -3.31 8.27
CA VAL A 173 14.96 -2.74 8.38
C VAL A 173 15.44 -2.85 9.81
N LYS A 174 16.70 -3.22 9.98
CA LYS A 174 17.40 -3.18 11.26
C LYS A 174 18.62 -2.26 11.18
N LYS A 175 18.98 -1.68 12.32
CA LYS A 175 20.04 -0.66 12.41
C LYS A 175 21.39 -1.12 11.85
N ASN A 176 21.72 -2.40 11.98
CA ASN A 176 22.88 -3.05 11.38
C ASN A 176 22.74 -4.58 11.41
N VAL A 177 23.70 -5.28 10.82
CA VAL A 177 23.72 -6.75 10.71
C VAL A 177 23.68 -7.49 12.06
N PHE A 178 24.21 -6.88 13.14
CA PHE A 178 24.30 -7.48 14.47
C PHE A 178 22.99 -7.41 15.26
N VAL A 179 22.04 -6.58 14.82
CA VAL A 179 20.71 -6.54 15.43
C VAL A 179 19.94 -7.82 15.03
N PRO A 180 19.25 -8.49 15.96
CA PRO A 180 18.38 -9.62 15.60
C PRO A 180 17.20 -9.19 14.73
N ASP A 181 16.78 -10.02 13.78
CA ASP A 181 15.67 -9.70 12.85
C ASP A 181 14.34 -9.45 13.57
N LYS A 182 14.16 -10.06 14.76
CA LYS A 182 13.00 -9.79 15.64
C LYS A 182 12.90 -8.35 16.15
N LYS A 183 13.98 -7.58 16.04
CA LYS A 183 14.05 -6.15 16.37
C LYS A 183 14.09 -5.27 15.12
N SER A 184 13.76 -5.81 13.95
CA SER A 184 13.59 -4.99 12.76
C SER A 184 12.29 -4.19 12.84
N ASP A 185 12.35 -2.98 12.30
CA ASP A 185 11.21 -2.09 12.19
C ASP A 185 10.65 -2.17 10.77
N LEU A 186 9.34 -2.01 10.63
CA LEU A 186 8.65 -1.97 9.35
C LEU A 186 8.65 -0.54 8.82
N PHE A 187 8.99 -0.37 7.55
CA PHE A 187 8.92 0.87 6.80
C PHE A 187 7.96 0.73 5.63
N VAL A 188 7.08 1.72 5.46
CA VAL A 188 6.12 1.79 4.35
C VAL A 188 6.22 3.17 3.71
N LEU A 189 6.37 3.24 2.39
CA LEU A 189 6.39 4.47 1.62
C LEU A 189 5.04 4.70 0.96
N VAL A 190 4.44 5.86 1.22
CA VAL A 190 3.29 6.41 0.49
C VAL A 190 3.77 7.60 -0.33
N ASN A 191 3.53 7.56 -1.64
CA ASN A 191 3.83 8.65 -2.55
C ASN A 191 2.56 9.38 -2.91
N TYR A 192 2.49 10.66 -2.57
CA TYR A 192 1.49 11.60 -3.06
C TYR A 192 1.97 12.20 -4.37
N MET A 193 1.09 12.22 -5.36
CA MET A 193 1.28 12.87 -6.65
C MET A 193 0.08 13.77 -6.92
N GLY A 194 0.29 15.07 -6.89
CA GLY A 194 -0.70 16.07 -7.32
C GLY A 194 -0.18 16.89 -8.50
N ASP A 195 -1.06 17.71 -9.08
CA ASP A 195 -0.75 18.51 -10.27
C ASP A 195 0.40 19.51 -10.09
N SER A 196 0.63 19.96 -8.85
CA SER A 196 1.61 21.00 -8.54
C SER A 196 2.89 20.47 -7.89
N PHE A 197 2.83 19.34 -7.20
CA PHE A 197 3.97 18.77 -6.49
C PHE A 197 3.73 17.29 -6.14
N SER A 198 4.82 16.58 -5.85
CA SER A 198 4.80 15.26 -5.22
C SER A 198 5.33 15.35 -3.80
N THR A 199 5.00 14.36 -2.99
CA THR A 199 5.54 14.22 -1.63
C THR A 199 5.72 12.75 -1.31
N GLU A 200 6.83 12.42 -0.67
CA GLU A 200 7.06 11.09 -0.12
C GLU A 200 6.77 11.09 1.39
N THR A 201 5.93 10.18 1.84
CA THR A 201 5.60 9.99 3.25
C THR A 201 6.03 8.58 3.67
N TRP A 202 6.98 8.52 4.60
CA TRP A 202 7.51 7.29 5.15
C TRP A 202 6.91 7.01 6.51
N HIS A 203 6.26 5.85 6.64
CA HIS A 203 5.71 5.36 7.89
C HIS A 203 6.63 4.29 8.46
N ARG A 204 7.05 4.47 9.71
CA ARG A 204 7.84 3.49 10.47
C ARG A 204 7.00 2.93 11.60
N LEU A 205 6.81 1.62 11.61
CA LEU A 205 6.28 0.89 12.76
C LEU A 205 7.43 0.16 13.45
N THR A 206 7.73 0.54 14.69
CA THR A 206 8.80 -0.11 15.44
C THR A 206 8.40 -1.52 15.89
N HIS A 207 9.37 -2.36 16.20
CA HIS A 207 9.13 -3.69 16.80
C HIS A 207 8.34 -3.65 18.12
N LYS A 208 8.21 -2.48 18.75
CA LYS A 208 7.42 -2.25 19.97
C LYS A 208 6.00 -1.75 19.70
N GLY A 209 5.63 -1.54 18.43
CA GLY A 209 4.32 -1.02 18.04
C GLY A 209 4.21 0.50 18.04
N GLU A 210 5.33 1.24 18.07
CA GLU A 210 5.30 2.71 17.96
C GLU A 210 5.30 3.11 16.48
N ALA A 211 4.30 3.87 16.05
CA ALA A 211 4.22 4.40 14.69
C ALA A 211 4.79 5.83 14.62
N LYS A 212 5.69 6.08 13.67
CA LYS A 212 6.23 7.40 13.34
C LYS A 212 6.07 7.68 11.85
N GLU A 213 5.96 8.96 11.49
CA GLU A 213 5.88 9.43 10.11
C GLU A 213 7.05 10.38 9.81
N TYR A 214 7.62 10.27 8.62
CA TYR A 214 8.63 11.15 8.09
C TYR A 214 8.20 11.62 6.71
N LYS A 215 8.08 12.94 6.51
CA LYS A 215 7.61 13.52 5.26
C LYS A 215 8.77 14.23 4.54
N VAL A 216 8.97 13.91 3.27
CA VAL A 216 9.89 14.60 2.36
C VAL A 216 9.04 15.49 1.45
N HIS A 217 9.01 16.78 1.76
CA HIS A 217 8.16 17.75 1.06
C HIS A 217 9.02 18.72 0.25
N PRO A 218 8.70 18.99 -1.03
CA PRO A 218 9.49 19.92 -1.86
C PRO A 218 9.57 21.36 -1.35
N TYR A 219 8.71 21.77 -0.40
CA TYR A 219 8.71 23.11 0.19
C TYR A 219 9.38 23.14 1.58
N ASP A 220 9.78 21.97 2.12
CA ASP A 220 10.58 21.87 3.34
C ASP A 220 12.03 21.63 2.95
N ILE A 221 12.77 22.73 2.80
CA ILE A 221 14.16 22.77 2.32
C ILE A 221 15.03 21.94 3.28
N GLY A 222 15.61 20.85 2.76
CA GLY A 222 16.44 19.91 3.51
C GLY A 222 15.68 18.72 4.11
N SER A 223 14.37 18.58 3.87
CA SER A 223 13.61 17.40 4.33
C SER A 223 14.14 16.08 3.76
N ASP A 224 14.71 16.11 2.55
CA ASP A 224 15.39 15.03 1.87
C ASP A 224 16.81 14.74 2.43
N GLU A 225 17.45 15.72 3.06
CA GLU A 225 18.77 15.59 3.66
C GLU A 225 18.72 15.20 5.15
N ARG A 226 17.61 15.48 5.85
CA ARG A 226 17.46 15.18 7.27
C ARG A 226 17.55 13.67 7.53
N ARG A 227 18.37 13.33 8.52
CA ARG A 227 18.46 11.98 9.08
C ARG A 227 17.23 11.70 9.94
N TRP A 228 16.61 10.54 9.73
CA TRP A 228 15.51 10.10 10.58
C TRP A 228 16.06 9.42 11.84
N GLU A 229 15.45 9.70 12.96
CA GLU A 229 15.85 9.11 14.24
C GLU A 229 15.46 7.62 14.32
N TRP A 230 16.33 6.85 14.98
CA TRP A 230 16.07 5.47 15.37
C TRP A 230 15.38 5.43 16.74
#